data_AF-A0A4Q5ZN01-F1
#
_entry.id   AF-A0A4Q5ZN01-F1
#
_cell.length_a   1.000
_cell.length_b   1.000
_cell.length_c   1.000
_cell.angle_alpha   90.00
_cell.angle_beta   90.00
_cell.angle_gamma   90.00
#
_symmetry.space_group_name_H-M   'P 1'
#
loop_
_entity.id
_entity.type
_entity.pdbx_description
1 polymer ?
#
loop_
_entity_poly.entity_id
_entity_poly.type
_entity_poly.pdbx_seq_one_letter_code
_entity_poly.pdbx_strand_id
1 'polypeptide(L)' 'MIPQTFTGLQQKNYTPGRKLGQGGEGAVFEIAGEPALVMKLYTEAPDAEKKAKLLYMASLKDPELAQY' A
#
# COMPACT_ATOMS: atom_id res chain seq x y z
N MET A 1 5.87 8.05 20.95
CA MET A 1 5.88 6.87 20.06
C MET A 1 6.28 7.37 18.69
N ILE A 2 7.40 6.91 18.12
CA ILE A 2 7.82 7.36 16.79
C ILE A 2 6.86 6.71 15.79
N PRO A 3 6.20 7.48 14.90
CA PRO A 3 5.35 6.88 13.88
C PRO A 3 6.20 5.95 13.01
N GLN A 4 5.78 4.69 12.88
CA GLN A 4 6.47 3.72 12.05
C GLN A 4 6.44 4.18 10.60
N THR A 5 7.59 4.35 9.97
CA THR A 5 7.71 4.72 8.57
C THR A 5 7.95 3.48 7.71
N PHE A 6 7.34 3.46 6.53
CA PHE A 6 7.45 2.36 5.57
C PHE A 6 8.00 2.88 4.24
N THR A 7 8.95 2.16 3.66
CA THR A 7 9.54 2.51 2.37
C THR A 7 8.78 1.82 1.23
N GLY A 8 8.23 2.62 0.32
CA GLY A 8 7.56 2.12 -0.88
C GLY A 8 8.52 1.83 -2.05
N LEU A 9 7.99 1.33 -3.17
CA LEU A 9 8.77 0.94 -4.35
C LEU A 9 9.61 2.10 -4.95
N GLN A 10 9.19 3.35 -4.77
CA GLN A 10 9.89 4.53 -5.27
C GLN A 10 10.95 5.06 -4.28
N GLN A 11 11.35 4.26 -3.28
CA GLN A 11 12.24 4.69 -2.18
C GLN A 11 11.73 5.89 -1.36
N LYS A 12 10.43 6.23 -1.53
CA LYS A 12 9.74 7.24 -0.72
C LYS A 12 9.25 6.60 0.57
N ASN A 13 9.40 7.32 1.67
CA ASN A 13 8.91 6.92 2.97
C ASN A 13 7.48 7.44 3.19
N TYR A 14 6.64 6.58 3.76
CA TYR A 14 5.25 6.86 4.05
C TYR A 14 4.96 6.59 5.52
N THR A 15 4.12 7.43 6.12
CA THR A 15 3.64 7.28 7.49
C THR A 15 2.18 6.86 7.45
N PRO A 16 1.78 5.75 8.11
CA PRO A 16 0.38 5.37 8.16
C PRO A 16 -0.42 6.38 8.99
N GLY A 17 -1.60 6.72 8.50
CA GLY A 17 -2.61 7.50 9.20
C GLY A 17 -3.63 6.60 9.90
N ARG A 18 -4.90 7.00 9.84
CA ARG A 18 -6.01 6.21 10.41
C ARG A 18 -6.20 4.90 9.64
N LYS A 19 -6.53 3.83 10.35
CA LYS A 19 -6.95 2.56 9.75
C LYS A 19 -8.31 2.70 9.07
N LEU A 20 -8.39 2.33 7.80
CA LEU A 20 -9.61 2.35 6.99
C LEU A 20 -10.38 1.03 7.08
N GLY A 21 -9.68 -0.10 7.17
CA GLY A 21 -10.32 -1.41 7.24
C GLY A 21 -9.34 -2.55 7.49
N GLN A 22 -9.88 -3.75 7.71
CA GLN A 22 -9.10 -4.98 7.85
C GLN A 22 -9.87 -6.16 7.24
N GLY A 23 -9.14 -7.04 6.58
CA GLY A 23 -9.63 -8.33 6.09
C GLY A 23 -8.63 -9.44 6.41
N GLY A 24 -8.86 -10.63 5.85
CA GLY A 24 -8.03 -11.81 6.12
C GLY A 24 -6.56 -11.68 5.71
N GLU A 25 -6.24 -10.81 4.74
CA GLU A 25 -4.86 -10.62 4.27
C GLU A 25 -4.08 -9.53 5.03
N GLY A 26 -4.76 -8.70 5.80
CA GLY A 26 -4.15 -7.53 6.43
C GLY A 26 -5.09 -6.33 6.55
N ALA A 27 -4.49 -5.15 6.73
CA ALA A 27 -5.20 -3.90 7.00
C ALA A 27 -4.84 -2.79 6.01
N VAL A 28 -5.80 -1.91 5.78
CA VAL A 28 -5.64 -0.72 4.92
C VAL A 28 -5.68 0.51 5.81
N PHE A 29 -4.77 1.45 5.55
CA PHE A 29 -4.61 2.70 6.27
C PHE A 29 -4.57 3.88 5.29
N GLU A 30 -4.98 5.04 5.78
CA GLU A 30 -4.62 6.32 5.16
C GLU A 30 -3.10 6.50 5.16
N ILE A 31 -2.59 7.40 4.33
CA ILE A 31 -1.22 7.88 4.42
C ILE A 31 -1.24 9.33 4.89
N ALA A 32 -0.52 9.63 5.96
CA ALA A 32 -0.45 10.98 6.50
C ALA A 32 0.12 11.96 5.45
N GLY A 33 -0.65 12.98 5.11
CA GLY A 33 -0.27 14.00 4.12
C GLY A 33 -0.48 13.61 2.65
N GLU A 34 -0.98 12.41 2.36
CA GLU A 34 -1.16 11.90 1.00
C GLU A 34 -2.58 11.33 0.81
N PRO A 35 -3.63 12.18 0.73
CA PRO A 35 -5.03 11.74 0.74
C PRO A 35 -5.44 10.92 -0.49
N ALA A 36 -4.68 11.03 -1.58
CA ALA A 36 -4.91 10.25 -2.80
C ALA A 36 -4.32 8.82 -2.74
N LEU A 37 -3.63 8.47 -1.64
CA LEU A 37 -2.96 7.18 -1.49
C LEU A 37 -3.43 6.46 -0.23
N VAL A 38 -3.39 5.14 -0.31
CA VAL A 38 -3.64 4.24 0.83
C VAL A 38 -2.49 3.25 0.99
N MET A 39 -2.26 2.82 2.22
CA MET A 39 -1.26 1.80 2.55
C MET A 39 -1.97 0.50 2.90
N LYS A 40 -1.70 -0.58 2.14
CA LYS A 40 -2.09 -1.94 2.51
C LYS A 40 -0.92 -2.64 3.19
N LEU A 41 -1.07 -2.95 4.48
CA LEU A 41 -0.12 -3.74 5.26
C LEU A 41 -0.62 -5.19 5.32
N TYR A 42 0.17 -6.11 4.77
CA TYR A 42 -0.11 -7.54 4.80
C TYR A 42 0.33 -8.15 6.14
N THR A 43 -0.48 -9.04 6.70
CA THR A 43 -0.17 -9.71 7.98
C THR A 43 0.96 -10.72 7.84
N GLU A 44 1.11 -11.31 6.65
CA GLU A 44 2.15 -12.27 6.31
C GLU A 44 2.96 -11.76 5.11
N ALA A 45 4.21 -12.19 5.01
CA ALA A 45 5.03 -11.89 3.84
C ALA A 45 4.38 -12.54 2.60
N PRO A 46 4.11 -11.78 1.53
CA PRO A 46 3.54 -12.37 0.31
C PRO A 46 4.54 -13.34 -0.32
N ASP A 47 4.02 -14.46 -0.82
CA ASP A 47 4.80 -15.42 -1.61
C ASP A 47 5.30 -14.81 -2.94
N ALA A 48 6.11 -15.58 -3.66
CA ALA A 48 6.72 -15.14 -4.91
C ALA A 48 5.68 -14.78 -5.98
N GLU A 49 4.59 -15.54 -6.09
CA GLU A 49 3.54 -15.32 -7.08
C GLU A 49 2.78 -14.02 -6.78
N LYS A 50 2.32 -13.85 -5.54
CA LYS A 50 1.63 -12.64 -5.08
C LYS A 50 2.54 -11.43 -5.20
N LYS A 51 3.83 -11.54 -4.87
CA LYS A 51 4.80 -10.45 -5.06
C LYS A 51 4.95 -10.06 -6.53
N ALA A 52 5.07 -11.04 -7.44
CA ALA A 52 5.16 -10.77 -8.87
C ALA A 52 3.90 -10.08 -9.40
N LYS A 53 2.71 -10.54 -8.98
CA LYS A 53 1.44 -9.90 -9.31
C LYS A 53 1.36 -8.46 -8.81
N LEU A 54 1.75 -8.18 -7.57
CA LEU A 54 1.74 -6.83 -7.00
C LEU A 54 2.71 -5.90 -7.74
N LEU A 55 3.89 -6.39 -8.12
CA LEU A 55 4.84 -5.63 -8.93
C LEU A 55 4.29 -5.33 -10.33
N TYR A 56 3.64 -6.33 -10.96
CA TYR A 56 2.98 -6.13 -12.23
C TYR A 56 1.86 -5.07 -12.14
N MET A 57 0.98 -5.18 -11.15
CA MET A 57 -0.07 -4.18 -10.89
C MET A 57 0.52 -2.78 -10.67
N ALA A 58 1.61 -2.65 -9.91
CA ALA A 58 2.26 -1.37 -9.68
C ALA A 58 2.97 -0.81 -10.94
N SER A 59 3.36 -1.66 -11.88
CA SER A 59 3.96 -1.25 -13.15
C SER A 59 2.92 -0.74 -14.16
N LEU A 60 1.67 -1.19 -14.05
CA LEU A 60 0.58 -0.73 -14.89
C LEU A 60 0.17 0.68 -14.45
N LYS A 61 0.54 1.68 -15.25
CA LYS A 61 -0.10 3.00 -15.21
C LYS A 61 -1.35 2.96 -16.06
N ASP A 62 -2.33 2.16 -15.66
CA ASP A 62 -3.59 2.05 -16.38
C ASP A 62 -4.42 3.34 -16.15
N PRO A 63 -4.65 4.16 -17.18
CA PRO A 63 -5.41 5.40 -17.04
C PRO A 63 -6.88 5.16 -16.68
N GLU A 64 -7.46 4.01 -17.01
CA GLU A 64 -8.87 3.69 -16.67
C GLU A 64 -9.04 3.40 -15.17
N LEU A 65 -8.04 2.79 -14.53
CA LEU A 65 -8.04 2.56 -13.07
C LEU A 65 -7.87 3.87 -12.27
N ALA A 66 -7.44 4.96 -12.91
CA ALA A 66 -7.31 6.27 -12.27
C ALA A 66 -8.56 7.16 -12.40
N GLN A 67 -9.61 6.69 -13.09
CA GLN A 67 -10.82 7.48 -13.39
C GLN A 67 -11.99 7.26 -12.41
N TYR A 68 -11.84 6.39 -11.41
CA TYR A 68 -12.87 6.09 -10.40
C TYR A 68 -12.37 6.42 -8.99
#